data_AF-A0A810C0H0-F1
#
_entry.id   AF-A0A810C0H0-F1
#
_cell.length_a   1.000
_cell.length_b   1.000
_cell.length_c   1.000
_cell.angle_alpha   90.00
_cell.angle_beta   90.00
_cell.angle_gamma   90.00
#
_symmetry.space_group_name_H-M   'P 1'
#
loop_
_entity.id
_entity.type
_entity.pdbx_description
1 polymer ?
#
loop_
_entity_poly.entity_id
_entity_poly.type
_entity_poly.pdbx_seq_one_letter_code
_entity_poly.pdbx_strand_id
1 'polypeptide(L)'
;MSVGASRLADLERASDGDSRYRLRDLFTPLDTLLVCGGDPRLTLDPKDRVNAYGCAASPEPEIWNFASSTASVISQSAYDRAALAREELMHKCLFDEVEVAFDARCEDMREELRGHLQVSPRVDVVFSPSGTDSQLHALFLARAVLGASPVTIVVGTDQTGSGTPHTARGHHFSTMTASGFSVRKDGAVAGLAGDSVAVPLLDTAPGIAMRPDADEAVLRAVETSLAQGRRVLLQIMDSSKLGWRAPSVACLDEIARRWPGKVQIVVDACQARLGRRRLRGYLDRGYMVLMTGSKFFGGPAFSGALLVPKGLSRSLGRIGEIAPGFFDYAGRSDWPKAWTGLRSRFERRPNFGQWLRWEAALSEIGSYYAVPGAFRAKALAELAAGIDSMIALSPSLRAVPAAIGMSGTDDEEFAQATIFPFTLLRDGKPVSIAETGAVHRALARDMNGDIDGSAADRQVAAQRCLVGQPVRFDQPDGKPQAALRLCVGARLVTEAWSADAAQAQRNLQHILDRIAHAVVKIELLLDSAAAAPGKPVFEV
;
A
#
# COMPACT_ATOMS: atom_id res chain seq x y z
N MET A 1 23.17 -10.85 49.58
CA MET A 1 23.46 -12.28 49.37
C MET A 1 23.08 -12.64 47.95
N SER A 2 24.03 -13.25 47.25
CA SER A 2 23.99 -13.71 45.86
C SER A 2 22.87 -14.73 45.60
N VAL A 3 22.33 -14.74 44.38
CA VAL A 3 22.37 -15.81 43.34
C VAL A 3 21.21 -15.50 42.37
N GLY A 4 21.32 -15.40 41.05
CA GLY A 4 22.42 -15.62 40.11
C GLY A 4 21.88 -15.41 38.69
N ALA A 5 22.72 -14.85 37.83
CA ALA A 5 22.51 -14.79 36.39
C ALA A 5 22.75 -16.17 35.76
N SER A 6 21.99 -16.52 34.72
CA SER A 6 22.43 -17.25 33.51
C SER A 6 21.24 -17.91 32.84
N ARG A 7 21.01 -17.58 31.57
CA ARG A 7 21.05 -18.55 30.47
C ARG A 7 21.04 -17.79 29.14
N LEU A 8 22.25 -17.55 28.65
CA LEU A 8 22.54 -17.64 27.23
C LEU A 8 21.99 -18.99 26.74
N ALA A 9 21.16 -18.98 25.72
CA ALA A 9 20.81 -20.18 24.98
C ALA A 9 21.68 -20.19 23.73
N ASP A 10 22.57 -21.16 23.72
CA ASP A 10 23.55 -21.42 22.68
C ASP A 10 22.91 -21.73 21.33
N LEU A 11 23.58 -21.21 20.29
CA LEU A 11 23.48 -21.64 18.90
C LEU A 11 23.96 -23.09 18.77
N GLU A 12 23.08 -24.06 18.99
CA GLU A 12 23.34 -25.46 18.64
C GLU A 12 22.31 -25.98 17.62
N ARG A 13 22.84 -26.29 16.42
CA ARG A 13 22.31 -27.10 15.31
C ARG A 13 20.80 -27.43 15.33
N ALA A 14 20.10 -26.80 14.39
CA ALA A 14 18.76 -27.16 13.94
C ALA A 14 18.63 -28.67 13.70
N SER A 15 17.78 -29.33 14.49
CA SER A 15 17.32 -30.71 14.30
C SER A 15 15.79 -30.75 14.33
N ASP A 16 15.22 -31.82 13.74
CA ASP A 16 13.80 -32.15 13.41
C ASP A 16 12.66 -31.69 14.34
N GLY A 17 12.92 -31.12 15.50
CA GLY A 17 11.90 -30.57 16.41
C GLY A 17 11.15 -29.37 15.84
N ASP A 18 11.80 -28.52 15.03
CA ASP A 18 11.30 -27.19 14.62
C ASP A 18 10.08 -27.25 13.65
N SER A 19 10.05 -28.24 12.74
CA SER A 19 8.96 -28.34 11.74
C SER A 19 7.60 -28.68 12.36
N ARG A 20 7.57 -29.49 13.43
CA ARG A 20 6.31 -29.80 14.16
C ARG A 20 5.75 -28.61 14.91
N TYR A 21 6.60 -27.70 15.41
CA TYR A 21 6.13 -26.46 16.05
C TYR A 21 5.49 -25.53 15.02
N ARG A 22 5.99 -25.49 13.79
CA ARG A 22 5.46 -24.63 12.73
C ARG A 22 4.13 -25.11 12.15
N LEU A 23 3.89 -26.41 12.13
CA LEU A 23 2.56 -26.94 11.79
C LEU A 23 1.51 -26.51 12.82
N ARG A 24 1.88 -26.39 14.11
CA ARG A 24 0.95 -25.91 15.15
C ARG A 24 0.49 -24.49 14.90
N ASP A 25 1.35 -23.63 14.36
CA ASP A 25 1.00 -22.25 14.05
C ASP A 25 -0.17 -22.17 13.05
N LEU A 26 -0.28 -23.10 12.11
CA LEU A 26 -1.38 -23.16 11.14
C LEU A 26 -2.75 -23.49 11.77
N PHE A 27 -2.79 -24.08 12.97
CA PHE A 27 -4.03 -24.31 13.72
C PHE A 27 -4.54 -23.07 14.44
N THR A 28 -3.75 -21.99 14.50
CA THR A 28 -4.18 -20.70 15.03
C THR A 28 -5.43 -20.20 14.27
N PRO A 29 -6.41 -19.57 14.95
CA PRO A 29 -7.56 -18.96 14.29
C PRO A 29 -7.15 -18.06 13.11
N LEU A 30 -7.90 -18.11 12.01
CA LEU A 30 -7.53 -17.44 10.76
C LEU A 30 -7.44 -15.92 10.91
N ASP A 31 -8.36 -15.33 11.66
CA ASP A 31 -8.36 -13.90 11.99
C ASP A 31 -7.08 -13.48 12.73
N THR A 32 -6.59 -14.33 13.64
CA THR A 32 -5.33 -14.12 14.36
C THR A 32 -4.13 -14.25 13.41
N LEU A 33 -4.10 -15.26 12.53
CA LEU A 33 -3.04 -15.40 11.52
C LEU A 33 -2.98 -14.21 10.57
N LEU A 34 -4.14 -13.71 10.12
CA LEU A 34 -4.25 -12.56 9.22
C LEU A 34 -3.71 -11.26 9.82
N VAL A 35 -3.57 -11.17 11.15
CA VAL A 35 -2.98 -10.01 11.84
C VAL A 35 -1.56 -10.24 12.35
N CYS A 36 -0.96 -11.40 12.07
CA CYS A 36 0.44 -11.70 12.42
C CYS A 36 1.43 -11.36 11.28
N GLY A 37 2.72 -11.34 11.59
CA GLY A 37 3.80 -11.21 10.59
C GLY A 37 3.79 -9.88 9.86
N GLY A 38 3.47 -8.80 10.57
CA GLY A 38 3.52 -7.41 10.15
C GLY A 38 4.00 -6.52 11.30
N ASP A 39 3.88 -5.21 11.16
CA ASP A 39 4.22 -4.26 12.22
C ASP A 39 2.99 -3.85 13.06
N PRO A 40 3.13 -3.02 14.12
CA PRO A 40 2.04 -2.64 15.01
C PRO A 40 0.82 -1.99 14.36
N ARG A 41 0.90 -1.47 13.12
CA ARG A 41 -0.26 -0.93 12.40
C ARG A 41 -1.28 -2.02 12.03
N LEU A 42 -0.87 -3.28 12.03
CA LEU A 42 -1.73 -4.44 11.77
C LEU A 42 -2.47 -4.91 13.04
N THR A 43 -1.95 -4.56 14.22
CA THR A 43 -2.55 -4.93 15.51
C THR A 43 -3.97 -4.37 15.62
N LEU A 44 -4.91 -5.21 16.07
CA LEU A 44 -6.29 -4.80 16.30
C LEU A 44 -6.42 -4.08 17.64
N ASP A 45 -7.21 -3.01 17.65
CA ASP A 45 -7.66 -2.38 18.88
C ASP A 45 -8.47 -3.38 19.73
N PRO A 46 -8.20 -3.53 21.04
CA PRO A 46 -8.89 -4.50 21.88
C PRO A 46 -10.41 -4.27 22.00
N LYS A 47 -10.86 -3.03 21.84
CA LYS A 47 -12.27 -2.63 21.98
C LYS A 47 -12.99 -2.67 20.64
N ASP A 48 -12.45 -1.97 19.65
CA ASP A 48 -13.09 -1.77 18.35
C ASP A 48 -12.79 -2.94 17.39
N ARG A 49 -11.82 -3.81 17.71
CA ARG A 49 -11.40 -5.00 16.92
C ARG A 49 -10.99 -4.69 15.47
N VAL A 50 -10.55 -3.45 15.22
CA VAL A 50 -10.04 -2.97 13.94
C VAL A 50 -8.59 -2.50 14.06
N ASN A 51 -7.84 -2.54 12.97
CA ASN A 51 -6.46 -2.05 12.94
C ASN A 51 -6.37 -0.52 12.79
N ALA A 52 -5.14 0.03 12.68
CA ALA A 52 -4.90 1.47 12.53
C ALA A 52 -5.53 2.10 11.26
N TYR A 53 -6.02 1.28 10.33
CA TYR A 53 -6.74 1.70 9.13
C TYR A 53 -8.26 1.58 9.26
N GLY A 54 -8.78 1.16 10.41
CA GLY A 54 -10.20 0.91 10.63
C GLY A 54 -10.72 -0.37 9.99
N CYS A 55 -9.83 -1.34 9.70
CA CYS A 55 -10.21 -2.61 9.08
C CYS A 55 -10.15 -3.77 10.09
N ALA A 56 -11.20 -4.58 10.14
CA ALA A 56 -11.21 -5.85 10.88
C ALA A 56 -10.42 -6.95 10.14
N ALA A 57 -10.11 -8.03 10.87
CA ALA A 57 -9.47 -9.23 10.33
C ALA A 57 -10.46 -10.23 9.70
N SER A 58 -11.76 -9.98 9.85
CA SER A 58 -12.87 -10.77 9.31
C SER A 58 -13.77 -9.89 8.43
N PRO A 59 -14.59 -10.49 7.54
CA PRO A 59 -15.51 -9.74 6.70
C PRO A 59 -16.56 -8.94 7.49
N GLU A 60 -16.82 -7.71 7.06
CA GLU A 60 -17.88 -6.81 7.56
C GLU A 60 -18.66 -6.26 6.34
N PRO A 61 -19.59 -7.04 5.74
CA PRO A 61 -20.27 -6.68 4.49
C PRO A 61 -21.17 -5.43 4.60
N GLU A 62 -21.54 -5.03 5.81
CA GLU A 62 -22.32 -3.84 6.10
C GLU A 62 -21.53 -2.53 5.97
N ILE A 63 -20.19 -2.59 6.00
CA ILE A 63 -19.34 -1.40 5.84
C ILE A 63 -19.19 -1.05 4.38
N TRP A 64 -19.55 0.19 4.02
CA TRP A 64 -19.29 0.70 2.68
C TRP A 64 -17.87 1.26 2.61
N ASN A 65 -17.05 0.69 1.72
CA ASN A 65 -15.63 1.00 1.67
C ASN A 65 -15.24 1.80 0.42
N PHE A 66 -14.89 3.07 0.65
CA PHE A 66 -14.34 4.02 -0.31
C PHE A 66 -12.91 4.45 0.07
N ALA A 67 -12.22 3.64 0.89
CA ALA A 67 -10.89 3.90 1.43
C ALA A 67 -9.76 3.11 0.73
N SER A 68 -10.00 2.61 -0.50
CA SER A 68 -9.07 1.76 -1.26
C SER A 68 -7.74 2.42 -1.66
N SER A 69 -7.44 3.64 -1.21
CA SER A 69 -6.11 4.25 -1.27
C SER A 69 -5.33 4.20 0.05
N THR A 70 -5.97 3.73 1.13
CA THR A 70 -5.37 3.41 2.44
C THR A 70 -5.37 1.90 2.66
N ALA A 71 -6.56 1.30 2.83
CA ALA A 71 -6.75 -0.12 3.11
C ALA A 71 -8.22 -0.52 2.87
N SER A 72 -8.49 -1.82 2.84
CA SER A 72 -9.84 -2.37 2.75
C SER A 72 -10.07 -3.47 3.79
N VAL A 73 -11.31 -3.58 4.26
CA VAL A 73 -11.76 -4.76 5.01
C VAL A 73 -11.78 -5.96 4.06
N ILE A 74 -11.29 -7.10 4.56
CA ILE A 74 -11.28 -8.36 3.79
C ILE A 74 -12.71 -8.71 3.35
N SER A 75 -12.90 -9.10 2.09
CA SER A 75 -14.20 -9.58 1.63
C SER A 75 -14.46 -11.01 2.11
N GLN A 76 -15.73 -11.45 2.03
CA GLN A 76 -16.07 -12.84 2.32
C GLN A 76 -15.31 -13.81 1.41
N SER A 77 -15.31 -13.58 0.10
CA SER A 77 -14.61 -14.44 -0.86
C SER A 77 -13.10 -14.50 -0.61
N ALA A 78 -12.48 -13.38 -0.26
CA ALA A 78 -11.05 -13.35 0.04
C ALA A 78 -10.71 -14.04 1.37
N TYR A 79 -11.59 -13.93 2.37
CA TYR A 79 -11.47 -14.67 3.64
C TYR A 79 -11.60 -16.18 3.42
N ASP A 80 -12.59 -16.61 2.64
CA ASP A 80 -12.81 -18.02 2.29
C ASP A 80 -11.61 -18.57 1.50
N ARG A 81 -11.05 -17.79 0.56
CA ARG A 81 -9.82 -18.17 -0.15
C ARG A 81 -8.65 -18.39 0.80
N ALA A 82 -8.45 -17.51 1.78
CA ALA A 82 -7.38 -17.64 2.76
C ALA A 82 -7.59 -18.87 3.67
N ALA A 83 -8.83 -19.15 4.08
CA ALA A 83 -9.18 -20.35 4.82
C ALA A 83 -8.84 -21.63 4.03
N LEU A 84 -9.25 -21.68 2.76
CA LEU A 84 -8.95 -22.78 1.87
C LEU A 84 -7.44 -22.95 1.67
N ALA A 85 -6.71 -21.85 1.44
CA ALA A 85 -5.25 -21.91 1.26
C ALA A 85 -4.55 -22.53 2.47
N ARG A 86 -4.99 -22.16 3.68
CA ARG A 86 -4.49 -22.72 4.94
C ARG A 86 -4.74 -24.23 5.01
N GLU A 87 -5.95 -24.67 4.69
CA GLU A 87 -6.31 -26.10 4.67
C GLU A 87 -5.49 -26.89 3.63
N GLU A 88 -5.33 -26.35 2.42
CA GLU A 88 -4.50 -26.92 1.36
C GLU A 88 -3.05 -27.09 1.80
N LEU A 89 -2.49 -26.08 2.47
CA LEU A 89 -1.13 -26.14 3.01
C LEU A 89 -1.03 -27.18 4.13
N MET A 90 -1.98 -27.20 5.07
CA MET A 90 -2.02 -28.20 6.15
C MET A 90 -2.06 -29.63 5.62
N HIS A 91 -2.85 -29.89 4.57
CA HIS A 91 -2.89 -31.20 3.92
C HIS A 91 -1.56 -31.57 3.27
N LYS A 92 -0.89 -30.63 2.57
CA LYS A 92 0.44 -30.87 2.00
C LYS A 92 1.49 -31.19 3.07
N CYS A 93 1.41 -30.54 4.24
CA CYS A 93 2.29 -30.80 5.38
C CYS A 93 2.13 -32.19 6.02
N LEU A 94 1.14 -33.01 5.60
CA LEU A 94 1.05 -34.41 6.00
C LEU A 94 2.08 -35.29 5.28
N PHE A 95 2.56 -34.83 4.13
CA PHE A 95 3.47 -35.58 3.25
C PHE A 95 4.85 -34.91 3.12
N ASP A 96 4.92 -33.60 3.28
CA ASP A 96 6.15 -32.80 3.18
C ASP A 96 6.45 -32.03 4.48
N GLU A 97 7.71 -31.61 4.65
CA GLU A 97 8.06 -30.61 5.67
C GLU A 97 7.31 -29.30 5.41
N VAL A 98 6.85 -28.64 6.49
CA VAL A 98 6.06 -27.40 6.43
C VAL A 98 6.75 -26.34 5.57
N GLU A 99 8.06 -26.22 5.74
CA GLU A 99 8.91 -25.27 5.02
C GLU A 99 8.95 -25.56 3.52
N VAL A 100 8.99 -26.83 3.13
CA VAL A 100 9.04 -27.25 1.72
C VAL A 100 7.68 -26.98 1.06
N ALA A 101 6.59 -27.38 1.71
CA ALA A 101 5.23 -27.16 1.23
C ALA A 101 4.91 -25.66 1.12
N PHE A 102 5.28 -24.87 2.14
CA PHE A 102 5.09 -23.43 2.15
C PHE A 102 5.89 -22.75 1.04
N ASP A 103 7.16 -23.12 0.88
CA ASP A 103 8.01 -22.52 -0.14
C ASP A 103 7.57 -22.89 -1.57
N ALA A 104 7.02 -24.08 -1.78
CA ALA A 104 6.36 -24.44 -3.03
C ALA A 104 5.14 -23.56 -3.30
N ARG A 105 4.25 -23.39 -2.31
CA ARG A 105 3.07 -22.54 -2.47
C ARG A 105 3.44 -21.08 -2.74
N CYS A 106 4.48 -20.54 -2.09
CA CYS A 106 4.97 -19.20 -2.37
C CYS A 106 5.43 -19.05 -3.83
N GLU A 107 6.07 -20.05 -4.44
CA GLU A 107 6.42 -19.98 -5.87
C GLU A 107 5.17 -20.01 -6.77
N ASP A 108 4.21 -20.88 -6.48
CA ASP A 108 2.93 -20.91 -7.19
C ASP A 108 2.24 -19.54 -7.12
N MET A 109 2.33 -18.88 -5.96
CA MET A 109 1.77 -17.54 -5.70
C MET A 109 2.45 -16.46 -6.56
N ARG A 110 3.76 -16.58 -6.79
CA ARG A 110 4.50 -15.68 -7.70
C ARG A 110 4.04 -15.87 -9.15
N GLU A 111 3.84 -17.12 -9.60
CA GLU A 111 3.32 -17.40 -10.94
C GLU A 111 1.88 -16.89 -11.11
N GLU A 112 1.03 -17.09 -10.12
CA GLU A 112 -0.34 -16.58 -10.11
C GLU A 112 -0.37 -15.05 -10.22
N LEU A 113 0.43 -14.34 -9.40
CA LEU A 113 0.56 -12.88 -9.49
C LEU A 113 1.06 -12.44 -10.87
N ARG A 114 2.10 -13.09 -11.41
CA ARG A 114 2.61 -12.79 -12.76
C ARG A 114 1.54 -12.98 -13.82
N GLY A 115 0.76 -14.06 -13.73
CA GLY A 115 -0.33 -14.38 -14.63
C GLY A 115 -1.40 -13.30 -14.63
N HIS A 116 -1.84 -12.87 -13.45
CA HIS A 116 -2.81 -11.78 -13.32
C HIS A 116 -2.28 -10.44 -13.82
N LEU A 117 -1.00 -10.15 -13.62
CA LEU A 117 -0.39 -8.91 -14.11
C LEU A 117 -0.02 -8.98 -15.60
N GLN A 118 -0.05 -10.17 -16.21
CA GLN A 118 0.41 -10.46 -17.56
C GLN A 118 1.82 -9.89 -17.83
N VAL A 119 2.73 -10.13 -16.89
CA VAL A 119 4.14 -9.75 -17.01
C VAL A 119 4.97 -10.95 -17.44
N SER A 120 6.17 -10.68 -17.97
CA SER A 120 7.06 -11.75 -18.44
C SER A 120 7.40 -12.74 -17.31
N PRO A 121 7.52 -14.05 -17.58
CA PRO A 121 8.09 -15.03 -16.64
C PRO A 121 9.53 -14.70 -16.22
N ARG A 122 10.16 -13.75 -16.90
CA ARG A 122 11.48 -13.20 -16.56
C ARG A 122 11.43 -12.21 -15.39
N VAL A 123 10.26 -11.74 -14.99
CA VAL A 123 10.11 -10.82 -13.85
C VAL A 123 10.04 -11.64 -12.57
N ASP A 124 10.99 -11.39 -11.68
CA ASP A 124 11.00 -11.98 -10.35
C ASP A 124 10.06 -11.19 -9.42
N VAL A 125 9.45 -11.89 -8.47
CA VAL A 125 8.55 -11.31 -7.46
C VAL A 125 9.15 -11.59 -6.08
N VAL A 126 9.49 -10.52 -5.37
CA VAL A 126 9.87 -10.59 -3.96
C VAL A 126 8.66 -10.18 -3.14
N PHE A 127 8.17 -11.05 -2.27
CA PHE A 127 7.08 -10.70 -1.37
C PHE A 127 7.59 -9.99 -0.15
N SER A 128 6.77 -9.11 0.40
CA SER A 128 7.07 -8.39 1.62
C SER A 128 5.80 -8.18 2.44
N PRO A 129 5.93 -7.88 3.73
CA PRO A 129 4.80 -7.58 4.59
C PRO A 129 4.07 -6.31 4.17
N SER A 130 4.73 -5.28 3.63
CA SER A 130 4.05 -4.04 3.23
C SER A 130 4.80 -3.31 2.12
N GLY A 131 4.15 -2.32 1.48
CA GLY A 131 4.84 -1.45 0.52
C GLY A 131 6.04 -0.72 1.13
N THR A 132 6.01 -0.42 2.43
CA THR A 132 7.15 0.18 3.15
C THR A 132 8.29 -0.82 3.32
N ASP A 133 8.00 -2.09 3.63
CA ASP A 133 9.02 -3.15 3.66
C ASP A 133 9.63 -3.37 2.26
N SER A 134 8.81 -3.35 1.19
CA SER A 134 9.29 -3.41 -0.18
C SER A 134 10.28 -2.28 -0.53
N GLN A 135 10.13 -1.09 0.08
CA GLN A 135 11.09 0.01 -0.13
C GLN A 135 12.47 -0.33 0.44
N LEU A 136 12.54 -0.99 1.60
CA LEU A 136 13.81 -1.49 2.15
C LEU A 136 14.40 -2.60 1.28
N HIS A 137 13.56 -3.50 0.75
CA HIS A 137 14.00 -4.52 -0.21
C HIS A 137 14.58 -3.87 -1.48
N ALA A 138 13.91 -2.85 -2.02
CA ALA A 138 14.41 -2.11 -3.19
C ALA A 138 15.72 -1.37 -2.90
N LEU A 139 15.87 -0.76 -1.72
CA LEU A 139 17.12 -0.13 -1.30
C LEU A 139 18.26 -1.15 -1.20
N PHE A 140 18.01 -2.32 -0.60
CA PHE A 140 18.97 -3.41 -0.54
C PHE A 140 19.41 -3.87 -1.94
N LEU A 141 18.48 -4.10 -2.86
CA LEU A 141 18.80 -4.50 -4.23
C LEU A 141 19.50 -3.39 -5.02
N ALA A 142 19.10 -2.13 -4.85
CA ALA A 142 19.74 -1.00 -5.50
C ALA A 142 21.20 -0.85 -5.08
N ARG A 143 21.52 -1.06 -3.79
CA ARG A 143 22.90 -1.08 -3.30
C ARG A 143 23.74 -2.15 -4.00
N ALA A 144 23.19 -3.35 -4.15
CA ALA A 144 23.85 -4.45 -4.85
C ALA A 144 24.07 -4.14 -6.34
N VAL A 145 23.06 -3.59 -7.02
CA VAL A 145 23.12 -3.24 -8.45
C VAL A 145 24.10 -2.11 -8.72
N LEU A 146 24.11 -1.08 -7.86
CA LEU A 146 24.94 0.12 -8.01
C LEU A 146 26.36 -0.09 -7.48
N GLY A 147 26.61 -1.14 -6.71
CA GLY A 147 27.90 -1.46 -6.09
C GLY A 147 28.35 -0.45 -5.03
N ALA A 148 27.43 0.35 -4.50
CA ALA A 148 27.69 1.38 -3.50
C ALA A 148 26.40 1.74 -2.75
N SER A 149 26.52 2.37 -1.58
CA SER A 149 25.39 2.99 -0.89
C SER A 149 24.85 4.17 -1.72
N PRO A 150 23.62 4.10 -2.26
CA PRO A 150 23.06 5.21 -3.01
C PRO A 150 22.57 6.31 -2.05
N VAL A 151 22.45 7.53 -2.57
CA VAL A 151 21.50 8.51 -2.03
C VAL A 151 20.12 8.20 -2.61
N THR A 152 19.10 8.14 -1.75
CA THR A 152 17.73 7.89 -2.18
C THR A 152 17.04 9.21 -2.48
N ILE A 153 16.64 9.44 -3.73
CA ILE A 153 15.79 10.57 -4.10
C ILE A 153 14.35 10.07 -4.10
N VAL A 154 13.49 10.68 -3.28
CA VAL A 154 12.08 10.31 -3.18
C VAL A 154 11.23 11.42 -3.78
N VAL A 155 10.46 11.08 -4.81
CA VAL A 155 9.49 11.98 -5.44
C VAL A 155 8.14 11.86 -4.73
N GLY A 156 7.53 13.01 -4.40
CA GLY A 156 6.26 13.09 -3.68
C GLY A 156 6.35 12.71 -2.21
N THR A 157 7.43 13.09 -1.52
CA THR A 157 7.63 12.79 -0.10
C THR A 157 6.45 13.20 0.79
N ASP A 158 5.81 14.31 0.48
CA ASP A 158 4.60 14.85 1.10
C ASP A 158 3.33 14.00 0.87
N GLN A 159 3.38 13.02 -0.04
CA GLN A 159 2.25 12.18 -0.44
C GLN A 159 2.55 10.67 -0.42
N THR A 160 3.68 10.29 0.15
CA THR A 160 4.07 8.90 0.40
C THR A 160 3.47 8.35 1.70
N GLY A 161 3.67 7.06 2.00
CA GLY A 161 3.35 6.48 3.30
C GLY A 161 4.27 7.03 4.41
N SER A 162 3.78 7.07 5.65
CA SER A 162 4.54 7.62 6.79
C SER A 162 5.87 6.93 7.07
N GLY A 163 6.06 5.71 6.58
CA GLY A 163 7.33 4.99 6.70
C GLY A 163 8.41 5.40 5.69
N THR A 164 8.04 6.04 4.58
CA THR A 164 8.96 6.34 3.48
C THR A 164 10.11 7.29 3.86
N PRO A 165 9.90 8.36 4.66
CA PRO A 165 11.00 9.18 5.15
C PRO A 165 12.06 8.41 5.96
N HIS A 166 11.70 7.27 6.55
CA HIS A 166 12.65 6.42 7.28
C HIS A 166 13.33 5.42 6.33
N THR A 167 12.57 4.71 5.50
CA THR A 167 13.14 3.70 4.59
C THR A 167 14.03 4.31 3.52
N ALA A 168 13.77 5.54 3.09
CA ALA A 168 14.63 6.28 2.16
C ALA A 168 16.06 6.49 2.70
N ARG A 169 16.20 6.57 4.03
CA ARG A 169 17.47 6.67 4.75
C ARG A 169 18.02 5.32 5.21
N GLY A 170 17.33 4.21 4.90
CA GLY A 170 17.66 2.89 5.43
C GLY A 170 17.45 2.78 6.94
N HIS A 171 16.41 3.42 7.49
CA HIS A 171 16.08 3.42 8.91
C HIS A 171 14.82 2.58 9.20
N HIS A 172 14.71 2.11 10.44
CA HIS A 172 13.52 1.44 10.96
C HIS A 172 12.34 2.42 10.96
N PHE A 173 11.24 2.07 10.31
CA PHE A 173 10.06 2.94 10.19
C PHE A 173 9.00 2.69 11.28
N SER A 174 9.25 1.71 12.16
CA SER A 174 8.37 1.29 13.24
C SER A 174 9.19 0.87 14.46
N THR A 175 8.52 0.56 15.57
CA THR A 175 9.13 0.03 16.80
C THR A 175 9.34 -1.49 16.77
N MET A 176 8.79 -2.15 15.76
CA MET A 176 8.92 -3.59 15.56
C MET A 176 9.02 -3.91 14.06
N THR A 177 9.91 -4.82 13.68
CA THR A 177 9.98 -5.33 12.31
C THR A 177 8.92 -6.40 12.08
N ALA A 178 8.59 -6.66 10.82
CA ALA A 178 7.60 -7.68 10.49
C ALA A 178 8.03 -9.12 10.83
N SER A 179 9.34 -9.35 11.01
CA SER A 179 9.88 -10.62 11.55
C SER A 179 9.76 -10.73 13.09
N GLY A 180 9.23 -9.69 13.75
CA GLY A 180 8.97 -9.66 15.19
C GLY A 180 10.11 -9.14 16.05
N PHE A 181 11.12 -8.48 15.47
CA PHE A 181 12.23 -7.91 16.22
C PHE A 181 11.87 -6.51 16.74
N SER A 182 12.12 -6.27 18.04
CA SER A 182 11.98 -4.94 18.65
C SER A 182 13.12 -4.04 18.20
N VAL A 183 12.79 -2.85 17.71
CA VAL A 183 13.74 -1.90 17.13
C VAL A 183 13.38 -0.48 17.54
N ARG A 184 14.35 0.44 17.47
CA ARG A 184 14.07 1.87 17.69
C ARG A 184 13.59 2.49 16.37
N LYS A 185 12.37 3.03 16.36
CA LYS A 185 11.86 3.85 15.25
C LYS A 185 12.85 4.98 14.94
N ASP A 186 13.10 5.19 13.65
CA ASP A 186 14.13 6.08 13.10
C ASP A 186 15.58 5.72 13.44
N GLY A 187 15.84 4.56 14.05
CA GLY A 187 17.18 3.98 14.16
C GLY A 187 17.68 3.48 12.80
N ALA A 188 18.98 3.56 12.58
CA ALA A 188 19.62 3.04 11.38
C ALA A 188 19.49 1.50 11.30
N VAL A 189 19.02 0.98 10.16
CA VAL A 189 19.11 -0.46 9.88
C VAL A 189 20.57 -0.75 9.53
N ALA A 190 21.19 -1.66 10.29
CA ALA A 190 22.62 -1.94 10.17
C ALA A 190 23.01 -2.34 8.74
N GLY A 191 23.94 -1.58 8.15
CA GLY A 191 24.42 -1.80 6.79
C GLY A 191 23.50 -1.28 5.67
N LEU A 192 22.37 -0.64 5.98
CA LEU A 192 21.48 -0.02 4.97
C LEU A 192 21.41 1.50 5.04
N ALA A 193 21.83 2.11 6.14
CA ALA A 193 21.78 3.56 6.33
C ALA A 193 22.44 4.34 5.17
N GLY A 194 21.82 5.46 4.80
CA GLY A 194 22.26 6.36 3.75
C GLY A 194 21.51 7.68 3.76
N ASP A 195 21.94 8.61 2.89
CA ASP A 195 21.30 9.91 2.76
C ASP A 195 20.06 9.83 1.86
N SER A 196 19.13 10.76 2.06
CA SER A 196 17.97 10.92 1.20
C SER A 196 17.74 12.37 0.79
N VAL A 197 17.21 12.57 -0.41
CA VAL A 197 16.75 13.88 -0.91
C VAL A 197 15.25 13.81 -1.13
N ALA A 198 14.53 14.78 -0.57
CA ALA A 198 13.09 14.92 -0.73
C ALA A 198 12.75 15.82 -1.92
N VAL A 199 11.87 15.35 -2.81
CA VAL A 199 11.28 16.15 -3.88
C VAL A 199 9.77 16.18 -3.65
N PRO A 200 9.23 17.17 -2.91
CA PRO A 200 7.79 17.26 -2.68
C PRO A 200 7.05 17.59 -3.98
N LEU A 201 5.80 17.15 -4.08
CA LEU A 201 4.93 17.40 -5.24
C LEU A 201 3.95 18.55 -5.04
N LEU A 202 3.61 18.90 -3.81
CA LEU A 202 2.81 20.10 -3.56
C LEU A 202 3.55 21.36 -4.03
N ASP A 203 2.82 22.25 -4.70
CA ASP A 203 3.29 23.58 -5.03
C ASP A 203 3.49 24.43 -3.76
N THR A 204 4.44 25.35 -3.81
CA THR A 204 4.66 26.39 -2.80
C THR A 204 3.78 27.61 -3.00
N ALA A 205 3.03 27.70 -4.09
CA ALA A 205 2.00 28.71 -4.31
C ALA A 205 0.75 28.45 -3.44
N PRO A 206 -0.08 29.48 -3.15
CA PRO A 206 -1.33 29.28 -2.43
C PRO A 206 -2.26 28.30 -3.14
N GLY A 207 -2.87 27.38 -2.39
CA GLY A 207 -3.80 26.38 -2.91
C GLY A 207 -3.22 24.96 -2.87
N ILE A 208 -4.01 24.00 -3.34
CA ILE A 208 -3.61 22.58 -3.35
C ILE A 208 -3.45 22.19 -4.81
N ALA A 209 -2.23 22.28 -5.31
CA ALA A 209 -1.90 21.91 -6.68
C ALA A 209 -0.56 21.19 -6.70
N MET A 210 -0.38 20.37 -7.73
CA MET A 210 0.91 19.77 -8.02
C MET A 210 1.85 20.85 -8.58
N ARG A 211 3.10 20.86 -8.13
CA ARG A 211 4.13 21.75 -8.65
C ARG A 211 4.29 21.56 -10.17
N PRO A 212 4.41 22.66 -10.94
CA PRO A 212 4.57 22.57 -12.39
C PRO A 212 5.98 22.14 -12.81
N ASP A 213 6.99 22.32 -11.95
CA ASP A 213 8.42 22.05 -12.23
C ASP A 213 8.90 20.69 -11.69
N ALA A 214 8.00 19.70 -11.58
CA ALA A 214 8.31 18.41 -10.95
C ALA A 214 9.48 17.69 -11.64
N ASP A 215 9.52 17.71 -12.98
CA ASP A 215 10.57 17.07 -13.77
C ASP A 215 11.92 17.77 -13.57
N GLU A 216 11.95 19.10 -13.63
CA GLU A 216 13.16 19.88 -13.41
C GLU A 216 13.69 19.70 -11.97
N ALA A 217 12.80 19.62 -10.98
CA ALA A 217 13.19 19.35 -9.59
C ALA A 217 13.85 17.96 -9.44
N VAL A 218 13.30 16.94 -10.11
CA VAL A 218 13.89 15.59 -10.13
C VAL A 218 15.25 15.59 -10.84
N LEU A 219 15.36 16.19 -12.02
CA LEU A 219 16.61 16.27 -12.78
C LEU A 219 17.69 16.99 -11.97
N ARG A 220 17.38 18.14 -11.35
CA ARG A 220 18.32 18.87 -10.47
C ARG A 220 18.81 18.03 -9.30
N ALA A 221 17.92 17.29 -8.65
CA ALA A 221 18.28 16.43 -7.52
C ALA A 221 19.22 15.28 -7.94
N VAL A 222 18.96 14.66 -9.10
CA VAL A 222 19.81 13.63 -9.68
C VAL A 222 21.19 14.21 -10.06
N GLU A 223 21.21 15.33 -10.80
CA GLU A 223 22.44 16.00 -11.22
C GLU A 223 23.33 16.38 -10.04
N THR A 224 22.75 17.01 -9.02
CA THR A 224 23.47 17.43 -7.82
C THR A 224 24.09 16.24 -7.09
N SER A 225 23.32 15.15 -6.95
CA SER A 225 23.78 13.92 -6.30
C SER A 225 24.94 13.27 -7.05
N LEU A 226 24.84 13.19 -8.38
CA LEU A 226 25.87 12.59 -9.23
C LEU A 226 27.12 13.47 -9.34
N ALA A 227 26.99 14.79 -9.31
CA ALA A 227 28.11 15.74 -9.28
C ALA A 227 28.98 15.58 -8.02
N GLN A 228 28.38 15.11 -6.92
CA GLN A 228 29.08 14.74 -5.69
C GLN A 228 29.72 13.33 -5.73
N GLY A 229 29.69 12.66 -6.90
CA GLY A 229 30.25 11.31 -7.07
C GLY A 229 29.39 10.17 -6.50
N ARG A 230 28.15 10.47 -6.08
CA ARG A 230 27.25 9.49 -5.45
C ARG A 230 26.52 8.65 -6.50
N ARG A 231 26.02 7.49 -6.11
CA ARG A 231 25.03 6.72 -6.89
C ARG A 231 23.62 7.08 -6.42
N VAL A 232 22.63 6.97 -7.30
CA VAL A 232 21.26 7.40 -7.00
C VAL A 232 20.30 6.22 -7.05
N LEU A 233 19.49 6.07 -6.02
CA LEU A 233 18.23 5.33 -6.07
C LEU A 233 17.11 6.35 -6.25
N LEU A 234 16.50 6.40 -7.42
CA LEU A 234 15.39 7.31 -7.71
C LEU A 234 14.07 6.56 -7.48
N GLN A 235 13.38 6.88 -6.39
CA GLN A 235 12.04 6.41 -6.10
C GLN A 235 11.01 7.38 -6.66
N ILE A 236 10.35 6.97 -7.74
CA ILE A 236 9.33 7.78 -8.41
C ILE A 236 7.93 7.45 -7.89
N MET A 237 6.97 8.34 -8.10
CA MET A 237 5.58 8.17 -7.69
C MET A 237 4.69 7.87 -8.89
N ASP A 238 4.16 6.64 -9.00
CA ASP A 238 3.21 6.31 -10.09
C ASP A 238 1.78 6.76 -9.78
N SER A 239 1.38 6.75 -8.50
CA SER A 239 0.11 7.31 -8.05
C SER A 239 0.17 7.64 -6.56
N SER A 240 0.05 8.92 -6.24
CA SER A 240 0.14 9.44 -4.88
C SER A 240 -1.19 9.31 -4.11
N LYS A 241 -1.20 9.71 -2.85
CA LYS A 241 -2.45 9.83 -2.06
C LYS A 241 -3.47 10.80 -2.64
N LEU A 242 -3.05 11.75 -3.47
CA LEU A 242 -3.91 12.70 -4.19
C LEU A 242 -4.10 12.32 -5.67
N GLY A 243 -3.62 11.13 -6.08
CA GLY A 243 -3.72 10.68 -7.47
C GLY A 243 -2.72 11.33 -8.42
N TRP A 244 -1.70 12.02 -7.91
CA TRP A 244 -0.65 12.64 -8.74
C TRP A 244 0.46 11.63 -9.08
N ARG A 245 1.12 11.85 -10.20
CA ARG A 245 2.21 11.01 -10.70
C ARG A 245 3.40 11.88 -11.10
N ALA A 246 4.61 11.44 -10.80
CA ALA A 246 5.84 12.15 -11.18
C ALA A 246 7.09 11.26 -11.05
N PRO A 247 8.13 11.52 -11.85
CA PRO A 247 8.19 12.53 -12.93
C PRO A 247 7.49 12.03 -14.21
N SER A 248 7.53 12.81 -15.29
CA SER A 248 7.04 12.37 -16.60
C SER A 248 7.90 11.25 -17.19
N VAL A 249 7.32 10.51 -18.16
CA VAL A 249 8.07 9.48 -18.90
C VAL A 249 9.26 10.07 -19.65
N ALA A 250 9.13 11.29 -20.21
CA ALA A 250 10.22 11.96 -20.92
C ALA A 250 11.40 12.26 -19.98
N CYS A 251 11.13 12.70 -18.74
CA CYS A 251 12.16 12.88 -17.72
C CYS A 251 12.86 11.55 -17.37
N LEU A 252 12.12 10.44 -17.26
CA LEU A 252 12.70 9.12 -16.99
C LEU A 252 13.59 8.65 -18.15
N ASP A 253 13.15 8.84 -19.39
CA ASP A 253 13.92 8.50 -20.59
C ASP A 253 15.19 9.36 -20.68
N GLU A 254 15.13 10.64 -20.30
CA GLU A 254 16.30 11.51 -20.20
C GLU A 254 17.31 11.01 -19.15
N ILE A 255 16.85 10.70 -17.93
CA ILE A 255 17.70 10.18 -16.85
C ILE A 255 18.39 8.90 -17.28
N ALA A 256 17.64 7.96 -17.86
CA ALA A 256 18.17 6.69 -18.34
C ALA A 256 19.25 6.87 -19.42
N ARG A 257 19.06 7.83 -20.33
CA ARG A 257 20.03 8.15 -21.39
C ARG A 257 21.29 8.85 -20.86
N ARG A 258 21.15 9.79 -19.91
CA ARG A 258 22.27 10.62 -19.43
C ARG A 258 23.17 9.89 -18.45
N TRP A 259 22.63 8.97 -17.64
CA TRP A 259 23.36 8.37 -16.53
C TRP A 259 23.22 6.84 -16.42
N PRO A 260 23.51 6.08 -17.49
CA PRO A 260 23.43 4.63 -17.47
C PRO A 260 24.32 4.04 -16.37
N GLY A 261 23.75 3.16 -15.55
CA GLY A 261 24.44 2.48 -14.44
C GLY A 261 24.81 3.38 -13.25
N LYS A 262 24.44 4.67 -13.24
CA LYS A 262 24.61 5.55 -12.07
C LYS A 262 23.33 5.79 -11.29
N VAL A 263 22.18 5.62 -11.94
CA VAL A 263 20.85 5.76 -11.35
C VAL A 263 20.10 4.44 -11.48
N GLN A 264 19.60 3.91 -10.36
CA GLN A 264 18.60 2.84 -10.36
C GLN A 264 17.24 3.44 -10.07
N ILE A 265 16.26 3.18 -10.93
CA ILE A 265 14.89 3.67 -10.74
C ILE A 265 14.05 2.57 -10.07
N VAL A 266 13.27 2.98 -9.08
CA VAL A 266 12.19 2.19 -8.48
C VAL A 266 10.88 2.97 -8.58
N VAL A 267 9.84 2.29 -9.04
CA VAL A 267 8.50 2.86 -9.19
C VAL A 267 7.69 2.55 -7.94
N ASP A 268 7.25 3.58 -7.23
CA ASP A 268 6.23 3.43 -6.19
C ASP A 268 4.85 3.32 -6.84
N ALA A 269 4.46 2.09 -7.15
CA ALA A 269 3.12 1.73 -7.62
C ALA A 269 2.31 1.05 -6.51
N CYS A 270 2.57 1.39 -5.24
CA CYS A 270 1.89 0.77 -4.10
C CYS A 270 0.37 1.02 -4.09
N GLN A 271 -0.14 2.03 -4.80
CA GLN A 271 -1.59 2.22 -5.03
C GLN A 271 -2.19 1.16 -5.94
N ALA A 272 -1.39 0.54 -6.82
CA ALA A 272 -1.81 -0.42 -7.83
C ALA A 272 -2.90 0.13 -8.79
N ARG A 273 -2.83 1.43 -9.11
CA ARG A 273 -3.76 2.15 -10.00
C ARG A 273 -3.11 2.39 -11.38
N LEU A 274 -2.58 1.32 -11.96
CA LEU A 274 -1.88 1.33 -13.23
C LEU A 274 -2.27 0.14 -14.11
N GLY A 275 -2.36 0.40 -15.41
CA GLY A 275 -2.62 -0.63 -16.42
C GLY A 275 -1.46 -1.64 -16.53
N ARG A 276 -1.77 -2.82 -17.05
CA ARG A 276 -0.78 -3.86 -17.34
C ARG A 276 0.23 -3.38 -18.39
N ARG A 277 -0.20 -2.54 -19.33
CA ARG A 277 0.70 -1.92 -20.33
C ARG A 277 1.77 -1.04 -19.68
N ARG A 278 1.37 -0.08 -18.85
CA ARG A 278 2.32 0.78 -18.14
C ARG A 278 3.25 -0.01 -17.22
N LEU A 279 2.71 -0.97 -16.49
CA LEU A 279 3.51 -1.86 -15.63
C LEU A 279 4.61 -2.58 -16.42
N ARG A 280 4.27 -3.20 -17.55
CA ARG A 280 5.26 -3.81 -18.45
C ARG A 280 6.26 -2.77 -18.96
N GLY A 281 5.79 -1.59 -19.36
CA GLY A 281 6.64 -0.50 -19.82
C GLY A 281 7.71 -0.07 -18.79
N TYR A 282 7.41 -0.11 -17.49
CA TYR A 282 8.42 0.13 -16.45
C TYR A 282 9.40 -1.03 -16.31
N LEU A 283 8.91 -2.27 -16.29
CA LEU A 283 9.75 -3.46 -16.13
C LEU A 283 10.69 -3.67 -17.33
N ASP A 284 10.22 -3.41 -18.55
CA ASP A 284 11.01 -3.51 -19.79
C ASP A 284 12.14 -2.47 -19.86
N ARG A 285 11.95 -1.31 -19.22
CA ARG A 285 13.00 -0.28 -19.02
C ARG A 285 14.03 -0.67 -17.94
N GLY A 286 13.85 -1.81 -17.26
CA GLY A 286 14.73 -2.26 -16.18
C GLY A 286 14.46 -1.59 -14.83
N TYR A 287 13.29 -0.97 -14.65
CA TYR A 287 12.90 -0.39 -13.37
C TYR A 287 12.35 -1.47 -12.44
N MET A 288 12.66 -1.34 -11.15
CA MET A 288 11.96 -2.12 -10.12
C MET A 288 10.58 -1.50 -9.86
N VAL A 289 9.58 -2.29 -9.49
CA VAL A 289 8.23 -1.79 -9.21
C VAL A 289 7.75 -2.28 -7.85
N LEU A 290 7.43 -1.34 -6.96
CA LEU A 290 6.78 -1.60 -5.68
C LEU A 290 5.27 -1.70 -5.91
N MET A 291 4.62 -2.71 -5.34
CA MET A 291 3.17 -2.84 -5.41
C MET A 291 2.59 -3.39 -4.11
N THR A 292 1.28 -3.21 -3.93
CA THR A 292 0.54 -3.86 -2.82
C THR A 292 -0.77 -4.45 -3.32
N GLY A 293 -1.19 -5.57 -2.73
CA GLY A 293 -2.52 -6.14 -2.93
C GLY A 293 -3.63 -5.40 -2.16
N SER A 294 -3.25 -4.55 -1.20
CA SER A 294 -4.17 -4.06 -0.17
C SER A 294 -4.85 -2.71 -0.43
N LYS A 295 -4.54 -2.06 -1.56
CA LYS A 295 -5.08 -0.74 -1.92
C LYS A 295 -6.15 -0.88 -2.97
N PHE A 296 -5.85 -0.57 -4.23
CA PHE A 296 -6.84 -0.64 -5.30
C PHE A 296 -7.53 -2.00 -5.38
N PHE A 297 -6.76 -3.09 -5.30
CA PHE A 297 -7.31 -4.44 -5.41
C PHE A 297 -8.19 -4.87 -4.23
N GLY A 298 -8.10 -4.21 -3.07
CA GLY A 298 -8.99 -4.49 -1.94
C GLY A 298 -8.64 -5.72 -1.10
N GLY A 299 -7.44 -6.30 -1.28
CA GLY A 299 -6.93 -7.34 -0.38
C GLY A 299 -6.64 -6.79 1.04
N PRO A 300 -6.36 -7.68 2.01
CA PRO A 300 -6.00 -7.25 3.36
C PRO A 300 -4.75 -6.37 3.39
N ALA A 301 -4.75 -5.35 4.25
CA ALA A 301 -3.58 -4.53 4.56
C ALA A 301 -2.37 -5.41 4.89
N PHE A 302 -1.17 -5.00 4.47
CA PHE A 302 0.06 -5.80 4.63
C PHE A 302 0.23 -6.97 3.64
N SER A 303 0.02 -6.69 2.35
CA SER A 303 0.36 -7.58 1.22
C SER A 303 1.26 -6.84 0.22
N GLY A 304 2.55 -6.70 0.54
CA GLY A 304 3.54 -5.99 -0.26
C GLY A 304 4.32 -6.89 -1.23
N ALA A 305 4.75 -6.33 -2.36
CA ALA A 305 5.67 -6.99 -3.28
C ALA A 305 6.60 -6.01 -3.98
N LEU A 306 7.74 -6.52 -4.43
CA LEU A 306 8.71 -5.86 -5.29
C LEU A 306 8.88 -6.72 -6.55
N LEU A 307 8.54 -6.16 -7.70
CA LEU A 307 8.75 -6.77 -9.01
C LEU A 307 10.13 -6.36 -9.52
N VAL A 308 10.95 -7.37 -9.85
CA VAL A 308 12.35 -7.19 -10.22
C VAL A 308 12.57 -7.68 -11.65
N PRO A 309 13.00 -6.82 -12.58
CA PRO A 309 13.28 -7.24 -13.95
C PRO A 309 14.54 -8.11 -14.01
N LYS A 310 14.52 -9.17 -14.83
CA LYS A 310 15.58 -10.20 -14.93
C LYS A 310 17.01 -9.67 -15.08
N GLY A 311 17.16 -8.54 -15.77
CA GLY A 311 18.46 -7.91 -16.00
C GLY A 311 19.18 -7.63 -14.69
N LEU A 312 18.43 -7.25 -13.64
CA LEU A 312 18.96 -6.98 -12.32
C LEU A 312 19.24 -8.27 -11.55
N SER A 313 18.34 -9.27 -11.62
CA SER A 313 18.48 -10.54 -10.89
C SER A 313 19.80 -11.27 -11.15
N ARG A 314 20.35 -11.16 -12.37
CA ARG A 314 21.67 -11.74 -12.71
C ARG A 314 22.82 -11.05 -11.97
N SER A 315 22.74 -9.73 -11.78
CA SER A 315 23.73 -8.97 -11.01
C SER A 315 23.68 -9.32 -9.52
N LEU A 316 22.52 -9.76 -9.01
CA LEU A 316 22.32 -10.15 -7.61
C LEU A 316 22.99 -11.49 -7.25
N GLY A 317 23.29 -12.36 -8.23
CA GLY A 317 24.10 -13.56 -8.01
C GLY A 317 25.53 -13.27 -7.55
N ARG A 318 25.95 -11.99 -7.58
CA ARG A 318 27.26 -11.50 -7.13
C ARG A 318 27.20 -10.74 -5.80
N ILE A 319 26.07 -10.75 -5.08
CA ILE A 319 25.98 -10.16 -3.74
C ILE A 319 26.95 -10.93 -2.83
N GLY A 320 28.10 -10.31 -2.53
CA GLY A 320 29.09 -10.87 -1.62
C GLY A 320 28.70 -10.70 -0.14
N GLU A 321 28.07 -9.58 0.20
CA GLU A 321 27.68 -9.23 1.56
C GLU A 321 26.23 -8.73 1.62
N ILE A 322 25.48 -9.26 2.58
CA ILE A 322 24.12 -8.78 2.91
C ILE A 322 24.25 -7.84 4.09
N ALA A 323 23.59 -6.68 4.02
CA ALA A 323 23.50 -5.76 5.14
C ALA A 323 22.94 -6.48 6.38
N PRO A 324 23.64 -6.54 7.53
CA PRO A 324 23.23 -7.38 8.65
C PRO A 324 21.83 -7.11 9.18
N GLY A 325 21.42 -5.84 9.25
CA GLY A 325 20.08 -5.48 9.73
C GLY A 325 18.95 -5.85 8.76
N PHE A 326 19.28 -6.29 7.54
CA PHE A 326 18.29 -6.69 6.55
C PHE A 326 17.69 -8.08 6.85
N PHE A 327 18.38 -8.92 7.62
CA PHE A 327 17.82 -10.20 8.08
C PHE A 327 16.57 -10.02 8.94
N ASP A 328 16.40 -8.85 9.59
CA ASP A 328 15.22 -8.55 10.40
C ASP A 328 13.97 -8.21 9.57
N TYR A 329 14.12 -8.06 8.24
CA TYR A 329 13.09 -7.58 7.31
C TYR A 329 12.75 -8.54 6.17
N ALA A 330 13.38 -9.71 6.10
CA ALA A 330 13.10 -10.69 5.06
C ALA A 330 13.34 -12.12 5.56
N GLY A 331 12.44 -13.01 5.17
CA GLY A 331 12.58 -14.46 5.33
C GLY A 331 13.05 -15.12 4.03
N ARG A 332 13.47 -16.38 4.11
CA ARG A 332 13.92 -17.13 2.93
C ARG A 332 12.85 -17.25 1.84
N SER A 333 11.60 -17.46 2.22
CA SER A 333 10.48 -17.66 1.28
C SER A 333 9.95 -16.39 0.66
N ASP A 334 10.42 -15.20 1.08
CA ASP A 334 10.08 -13.91 0.45
C ASP A 334 10.76 -13.76 -0.92
N TRP A 335 11.95 -14.34 -1.08
CA TRP A 335 12.75 -14.31 -2.31
C TRP A 335 12.39 -15.45 -3.26
N PRO A 336 12.49 -15.30 -4.59
CA PRO A 336 12.26 -16.39 -5.55
C PRO A 336 13.23 -17.56 -5.37
N LYS A 337 12.78 -18.81 -5.52
CA LYS A 337 13.66 -20.01 -5.44
C LYS A 337 14.88 -19.95 -6.36
N ALA A 338 14.76 -19.26 -7.50
CA ALA A 338 15.85 -19.06 -8.45
C ALA A 338 17.05 -18.30 -7.85
N TRP A 339 16.86 -17.55 -6.76
CA TRP A 339 17.89 -16.73 -6.12
C TRP A 339 18.62 -17.53 -5.02
N THR A 340 19.12 -18.71 -5.39
CA THR A 340 19.65 -19.72 -4.44
C THR A 340 20.74 -19.18 -3.51
N GLY A 341 21.71 -18.43 -4.04
CA GLY A 341 22.82 -17.86 -3.26
C GLY A 341 22.38 -16.80 -2.25
N LEU A 342 21.39 -15.97 -2.59
CA LEU A 342 20.82 -15.01 -1.64
C LEU A 342 19.99 -15.76 -0.58
N ARG A 343 19.12 -16.67 -1.02
CA ARG A 343 18.20 -17.43 -0.17
C ARG A 343 18.89 -18.32 0.86
N SER A 344 20.08 -18.84 0.55
CA SER A 344 20.83 -19.67 1.50
C SER A 344 21.31 -18.92 2.74
N ARG A 345 21.25 -17.58 2.74
CA ARG A 345 21.67 -16.74 3.86
C ARG A 345 20.53 -16.40 4.83
N PHE A 346 19.27 -16.63 4.45
CA PHE A 346 18.11 -16.30 5.27
C PHE A 346 17.61 -17.52 6.04
N GLU A 347 17.08 -17.26 7.23
CA GLU A 347 16.40 -18.29 8.02
C GLU A 347 15.19 -18.84 7.27
N ARG A 348 15.00 -20.16 7.41
CA ARG A 348 13.77 -20.83 6.97
C ARG A 348 12.70 -20.48 7.99
N ARG A 349 12.04 -19.32 7.91
CA ARG A 349 10.94 -18.95 8.80
C ARG A 349 9.73 -18.53 7.96
N PRO A 350 8.65 -19.33 7.93
CA PRO A 350 7.43 -18.95 7.23
C PRO A 350 6.79 -17.71 7.86
N ASN A 351 6.29 -16.80 7.03
CA ASN A 351 5.37 -15.75 7.45
C ASN A 351 3.96 -16.10 6.94
N PHE A 352 3.24 -16.93 7.70
CA PHE A 352 1.91 -17.40 7.32
C PHE A 352 0.90 -16.25 7.18
N GLY A 353 1.00 -15.22 8.04
CA GLY A 353 0.12 -14.05 7.96
C GLY A 353 0.28 -13.29 6.64
N GLN A 354 1.52 -12.97 6.25
CA GLN A 354 1.80 -12.32 4.96
C GLN A 354 1.32 -13.17 3.79
N TRP A 355 1.57 -14.48 3.83
CA TRP A 355 1.13 -15.40 2.79
C TRP A 355 -0.39 -15.41 2.65
N LEU A 356 -1.14 -15.60 3.74
CA LEU A 356 -2.61 -15.63 3.73
C LEU A 356 -3.22 -14.31 3.26
N ARG A 357 -2.60 -13.17 3.59
CA ARG A 357 -3.03 -11.87 3.06
C ARG A 357 -2.78 -11.75 1.56
N TRP A 358 -1.73 -12.37 1.04
CA TRP A 358 -1.51 -12.46 -0.40
C TRP A 358 -2.47 -13.43 -1.10
N GLU A 359 -2.84 -14.55 -0.48
CA GLU A 359 -3.90 -15.45 -0.99
C GLU A 359 -5.22 -14.70 -1.18
N ALA A 360 -5.62 -13.96 -0.14
CA ALA A 360 -6.78 -13.09 -0.17
C ALA A 360 -6.67 -12.03 -1.28
N ALA A 361 -5.52 -11.36 -1.39
CA ALA A 361 -5.29 -10.35 -2.42
C ALA A 361 -5.31 -10.91 -3.84
N LEU A 362 -4.77 -12.13 -4.07
CA LEU A 362 -4.78 -12.76 -5.39
C LEU A 362 -6.18 -13.11 -5.86
N SER A 363 -7.05 -13.58 -4.95
CA SER A 363 -8.47 -13.79 -5.27
C SER A 363 -9.14 -12.52 -5.79
N GLU A 364 -8.85 -11.38 -5.15
CA GLU A 364 -9.41 -10.08 -5.55
C GLU A 364 -8.83 -9.59 -6.88
N ILE A 365 -7.51 -9.72 -7.06
CA ILE A 365 -6.82 -9.37 -8.30
C ILE A 365 -7.38 -10.20 -9.46
N GLY A 366 -7.54 -11.51 -9.26
CA GLY A 366 -8.10 -12.42 -10.25
C GLY A 366 -9.54 -12.08 -10.60
N SER A 367 -10.37 -11.81 -9.59
CA SER A 367 -11.78 -11.40 -9.78
C SER A 367 -11.88 -10.10 -10.57
N TYR A 368 -11.05 -9.10 -10.26
CA TYR A 368 -10.98 -7.85 -11.00
C TYR A 368 -10.66 -8.07 -12.48
N TYR A 369 -9.62 -8.86 -12.76
CA TYR A 369 -9.20 -9.09 -14.12
C TYR A 369 -10.07 -10.07 -14.91
N ALA A 370 -10.95 -10.83 -14.25
CA ALA A 370 -11.98 -11.65 -14.89
C ALA A 370 -13.13 -10.79 -15.45
N VAL A 371 -13.37 -9.60 -14.90
CA VAL A 371 -14.34 -8.63 -15.46
C VAL A 371 -13.85 -8.13 -16.83
N PRO A 372 -14.68 -8.10 -17.88
CA PRO A 372 -14.26 -7.63 -19.20
C PRO A 372 -13.69 -6.21 -19.18
N GLY A 373 -12.57 -5.98 -19.85
CA GLY A 373 -11.86 -4.69 -19.83
C GLY A 373 -12.72 -3.50 -20.27
N ALA A 374 -13.62 -3.71 -21.25
CA ALA A 374 -14.56 -2.68 -21.68
C ALA A 374 -15.53 -2.26 -20.56
N PHE A 375 -16.00 -3.20 -19.74
CA PHE A 375 -16.83 -2.87 -18.59
C PHE A 375 -16.02 -2.19 -17.49
N ARG A 376 -14.79 -2.63 -17.21
CA ARG A 376 -13.94 -1.96 -16.20
C ARG A 376 -13.73 -0.49 -16.55
N ALA A 377 -13.39 -0.20 -17.81
CA ALA A 377 -13.25 1.18 -18.29
C ALA A 377 -14.55 1.98 -18.18
N LYS A 378 -15.69 1.40 -18.59
CA LYS A 378 -17.02 2.03 -18.47
C LYS A 378 -17.36 2.33 -17.00
N ALA A 379 -17.24 1.35 -16.12
CA ALA A 379 -17.56 1.46 -14.70
C ALA A 379 -16.71 2.54 -14.02
N LEU A 380 -15.40 2.57 -14.28
CA LEU A 380 -14.53 3.61 -13.72
C LEU A 380 -14.90 5.01 -14.25
N ALA A 381 -15.25 5.16 -15.53
CA ALA A 381 -15.67 6.44 -16.09
C ALA A 381 -17.00 6.94 -15.50
N GLU A 382 -18.00 6.07 -15.37
CA GLU A 382 -19.30 6.44 -14.79
C GLU A 382 -19.18 6.80 -13.30
N LEU A 383 -18.44 6.00 -12.53
CA LEU A 383 -18.19 6.28 -11.12
C LEU A 383 -17.39 7.58 -10.95
N ALA A 384 -16.41 7.84 -11.81
CA ALA A 384 -15.64 9.09 -11.79
C ALA A 384 -16.54 10.31 -12.01
N ALA A 385 -17.34 10.30 -13.09
CA ALA A 385 -18.26 11.39 -13.39
C ALA A 385 -19.28 11.63 -12.26
N GLY A 386 -19.80 10.55 -11.66
CA GLY A 386 -20.73 10.63 -10.54
C GLY A 386 -20.09 11.22 -9.27
N ILE A 387 -18.90 10.76 -8.88
CA ILE A 387 -18.18 11.27 -7.71
C ILE A 387 -17.80 12.74 -7.90
N ASP A 388 -17.26 13.11 -9.06
CA ASP A 388 -16.90 14.49 -9.37
C ASP A 388 -18.12 15.41 -9.29
N SER A 389 -19.27 14.96 -9.82
CA SER A 389 -20.53 15.71 -9.73
C SER A 389 -20.99 15.88 -8.28
N MET A 390 -20.92 14.82 -7.45
CA MET A 390 -21.30 14.90 -6.04
C MET A 390 -20.39 15.84 -5.24
N ILE A 391 -19.08 15.79 -5.47
CA ILE A 391 -18.13 16.70 -4.82
C ILE A 391 -18.39 18.15 -5.25
N ALA A 392 -18.65 18.40 -6.54
CA ALA A 392 -18.89 19.73 -7.07
C ALA A 392 -20.22 20.35 -6.60
N LEU A 393 -21.25 19.53 -6.40
CA LEU A 393 -22.57 19.98 -5.94
C LEU A 393 -22.66 20.20 -4.43
N SER A 394 -21.77 19.59 -3.65
CA SER A 394 -21.76 19.74 -2.20
C SER A 394 -21.15 21.08 -1.77
N PRO A 395 -21.84 21.91 -0.96
CA PRO A 395 -21.28 23.14 -0.40
C PRO A 395 -20.16 22.90 0.63
N SER A 396 -20.10 21.70 1.20
CA SER A 396 -19.18 21.31 2.28
C SER A 396 -17.91 20.64 1.77
N LEU A 397 -17.79 20.41 0.46
CA LEU A 397 -16.65 19.72 -0.14
C LEU A 397 -15.98 20.63 -1.17
N ARG A 398 -14.65 20.59 -1.23
CA ARG A 398 -13.87 21.25 -2.29
C ARG A 398 -12.90 20.26 -2.89
N ALA A 399 -13.08 19.96 -4.18
CA ALA A 399 -12.19 19.08 -4.91
C ALA A 399 -10.74 19.59 -4.86
N VAL A 400 -9.79 18.67 -4.70
CA VAL A 400 -8.38 18.95 -4.95
C VAL A 400 -8.09 18.68 -6.43
N PRO A 401 -7.55 19.65 -7.17
CA PRO A 401 -7.22 19.50 -8.58
C PRO A 401 -6.40 18.24 -8.91
N ALA A 402 -6.81 17.55 -9.97
CA ALA A 402 -6.01 16.51 -10.60
C ALA A 402 -4.75 17.13 -11.26
N ALA A 403 -3.69 16.34 -11.37
CA ALA A 403 -2.52 16.73 -12.12
C ALA A 403 -2.84 16.80 -13.63
N ILE A 404 -2.41 17.87 -14.30
CA ILE A 404 -2.69 18.11 -15.72
C ILE A 404 -1.85 17.14 -16.59
N GLY A 405 -2.44 16.60 -17.67
CA GLY A 405 -1.68 15.94 -18.75
C GLY A 405 -1.13 14.55 -18.43
N MET A 406 -1.74 13.84 -17.48
CA MET A 406 -1.22 12.56 -16.99
C MET A 406 -1.80 11.31 -17.66
N SER A 407 -2.78 11.41 -18.55
CA SER A 407 -3.35 10.24 -19.24
C SER A 407 -2.75 10.04 -20.63
N GLY A 408 -2.34 8.81 -20.90
CA GLY A 408 -1.82 8.30 -22.16
C GLY A 408 -2.41 6.92 -22.49
N THR A 409 -2.02 6.36 -23.64
CA THR A 409 -2.57 5.09 -24.15
C THR A 409 -2.25 3.88 -23.26
N ASP A 410 -1.15 3.96 -22.49
CA ASP A 410 -0.69 2.88 -21.60
C ASP A 410 -1.43 2.85 -20.26
N ASP A 411 -2.26 3.86 -19.96
CA ASP A 411 -3.04 3.96 -18.73
C ASP A 411 -4.26 3.03 -18.72
N GLU A 412 -4.71 2.54 -19.89
CA GLU A 412 -5.85 1.61 -20.03
C GLU A 412 -7.09 2.13 -19.27
N GLU A 413 -7.72 1.33 -18.42
CA GLU A 413 -8.87 1.78 -17.61
C GLU A 413 -8.51 2.87 -16.57
N PHE A 414 -7.23 3.00 -16.21
CA PHE A 414 -6.74 4.02 -15.27
C PHE A 414 -6.39 5.35 -15.94
N ALA A 415 -6.79 5.53 -17.21
CA ALA A 415 -6.92 6.87 -17.79
C ALA A 415 -8.00 7.69 -17.06
N GLN A 416 -8.94 7.02 -16.38
CA GLN A 416 -9.95 7.62 -15.51
C GLN A 416 -9.41 7.78 -14.09
N ALA A 417 -9.82 8.86 -13.41
CA ALA A 417 -9.50 9.06 -12.00
C ALA A 417 -10.16 7.96 -11.15
N THR A 418 -9.44 7.51 -10.12
CA THR A 418 -9.95 6.51 -9.16
C THR A 418 -9.72 6.91 -7.70
N ILE A 419 -9.08 8.07 -7.49
CA ILE A 419 -8.90 8.74 -6.19
C ILE A 419 -9.46 10.15 -6.38
N PHE A 420 -10.44 10.52 -5.56
CA PHE A 420 -11.13 11.81 -5.61
C PHE A 420 -10.84 12.55 -4.29
N PRO A 421 -9.72 13.26 -4.21
CA PRO A 421 -9.36 14.02 -3.03
C PRO A 421 -10.21 15.30 -2.90
N PHE A 422 -10.62 15.62 -1.68
CA PHE A 422 -11.36 16.84 -1.37
C PHE A 422 -11.04 17.34 0.04
N THR A 423 -11.11 18.66 0.23
CA THR A 423 -11.10 19.28 1.56
C THR A 423 -12.51 19.53 2.06
N LEU A 424 -12.66 19.60 3.38
CA LEU A 424 -13.93 19.89 4.02
C LEU A 424 -14.07 21.40 4.27
N LEU A 425 -15.27 21.92 4.02
CA LEU A 425 -15.65 23.30 4.25
C LEU A 425 -16.81 23.34 5.27
N ARG A 426 -16.79 24.36 6.13
CA ARG A 426 -17.94 24.78 6.93
C ARG A 426 -18.19 26.26 6.64
N ASP A 427 -19.41 26.60 6.23
CA ASP A 427 -19.78 27.97 5.81
C ASP A 427 -18.82 28.56 4.76
N GLY A 428 -18.39 27.74 3.80
CA GLY A 428 -17.44 28.11 2.73
C GLY A 428 -15.98 28.24 3.17
N LYS A 429 -15.64 27.99 4.44
CA LYS A 429 -14.29 28.09 4.99
C LYS A 429 -13.68 26.72 5.24
N PRO A 430 -12.38 26.49 4.94
CA PRO A 430 -11.70 25.25 5.28
C PRO A 430 -11.75 24.95 6.78
N VAL A 431 -12.04 23.70 7.14
CA VAL A 431 -12.00 23.22 8.52
C VAL A 431 -10.57 22.79 8.92
N SER A 432 -10.31 22.66 10.22
CA SER A 432 -8.99 22.26 10.72
C SER A 432 -8.67 20.78 10.44
N ILE A 433 -7.39 20.42 10.54
CA ILE A 433 -6.94 19.00 10.48
C ILE A 433 -7.61 18.18 11.60
N ALA A 434 -7.77 18.75 12.79
CA ALA A 434 -8.36 18.06 13.93
C ALA A 434 -9.83 17.71 13.67
N GLU A 435 -10.60 18.66 13.12
CA GLU A 435 -11.99 18.45 12.71
C GLU A 435 -12.10 17.46 11.55
N THR A 436 -11.25 17.59 10.53
CA THR A 436 -11.20 16.63 9.42
C THR A 436 -10.95 15.20 9.92
N GLY A 437 -10.04 15.05 10.90
CA GLY A 437 -9.77 13.78 11.55
C GLY A 437 -10.93 13.28 12.43
N ALA A 438 -11.70 14.17 13.06
CA ALA A 438 -12.89 13.81 13.82
C ALA A 438 -14.00 13.28 12.91
N VAL A 439 -14.29 13.99 11.81
CA VAL A 439 -15.25 13.53 10.78
C VAL A 439 -14.82 12.18 10.21
N HIS A 440 -13.53 12.03 9.85
CA HIS A 440 -13.00 10.76 9.34
C HIS A 440 -13.25 9.58 10.29
N ARG A 441 -12.98 9.75 11.59
CA ARG A 441 -13.23 8.71 12.60
C ARG A 441 -14.72 8.43 12.80
N ALA A 442 -15.56 9.46 12.76
CA ALA A 442 -17.01 9.31 12.94
C ALA A 442 -17.67 8.61 11.74
N LEU A 443 -17.16 8.78 10.51
CA LEU A 443 -17.65 8.05 9.33
C LEU A 443 -17.58 6.54 9.51
N ALA A 444 -16.50 6.04 10.13
CA ALA A 444 -16.26 4.62 10.36
C ALA A 444 -17.14 4.00 11.46
N ARG A 445 -17.94 4.81 12.16
CA ARG A 445 -18.76 4.41 13.32
C ARG A 445 -20.25 4.60 13.04
N ASP A 446 -21.06 3.86 13.79
CA ASP A 446 -22.49 4.16 13.93
C ASP A 446 -22.62 5.38 14.85
N MET A 447 -23.12 6.48 14.28
CA MET A 447 -23.27 7.77 14.98
C MET A 447 -24.76 8.09 15.26
N ASN A 448 -25.65 7.10 15.18
CA ASN A 448 -27.10 7.29 15.38
C ASN A 448 -27.43 7.98 16.72
N GLY A 449 -26.77 7.55 17.80
CA GLY A 449 -26.98 8.11 19.14
C GLY A 449 -26.28 9.45 19.40
N ASP A 450 -25.40 9.88 18.50
CA ASP A 450 -24.55 11.06 18.65
C ASP A 450 -25.02 12.25 17.77
N ILE A 451 -26.07 12.06 16.97
CA ILE A 451 -26.63 13.09 16.09
C ILE A 451 -28.03 13.49 16.57
N ASP A 452 -28.16 14.76 16.92
CA ASP A 452 -29.45 15.43 17.11
C ASP A 452 -30.04 15.77 15.73
N GLY A 453 -30.95 14.92 15.23
CA GLY A 453 -31.53 15.07 13.90
C GLY A 453 -32.84 14.33 13.71
N SER A 454 -33.37 14.37 12.49
CA SER A 454 -34.55 13.59 12.12
C SER A 454 -34.26 12.08 12.15
N ALA A 455 -35.30 11.24 12.06
CA ALA A 455 -35.09 9.80 11.94
C ALA A 455 -34.28 9.42 10.69
N ALA A 456 -34.43 10.20 9.60
CA ALA A 456 -33.65 10.01 8.37
C ALA A 456 -32.17 10.37 8.60
N ASP A 457 -31.88 11.48 9.28
CA ASP A 457 -30.50 11.89 9.58
C ASP A 457 -29.79 10.85 10.46
N ARG A 458 -30.50 10.34 11.48
CA ARG A 458 -30.00 9.27 12.34
C ARG A 458 -29.73 7.98 11.58
N GLN A 459 -30.56 7.62 10.60
CA GLN A 459 -30.31 6.48 9.71
C GLN A 459 -29.07 6.71 8.83
N VAL A 460 -28.87 7.93 8.33
CA VAL A 460 -27.67 8.28 7.57
C VAL A 460 -26.42 8.15 8.45
N ALA A 461 -26.48 8.69 9.66
CA ALA A 461 -25.41 8.66 10.65
C ALA A 461 -25.03 7.25 11.10
N ALA A 462 -26.00 6.31 11.13
CA ALA A 462 -25.78 4.93 11.53
C ALA A 462 -24.90 4.15 10.55
N GLN A 463 -24.98 4.46 9.25
CA GLN A 463 -24.28 3.71 8.22
C GLN A 463 -22.76 3.90 8.33
N ARG A 464 -22.03 2.81 8.60
CA ARG A 464 -20.56 2.81 8.66
C ARG A 464 -19.97 2.93 7.26
N CYS A 465 -19.08 3.89 7.07
CA CYS A 465 -18.39 4.13 5.80
C CYS A 465 -16.89 4.35 6.06
N LEU A 466 -16.05 3.73 5.24
CA LEU A 466 -14.62 4.02 5.22
C LEU A 466 -14.31 4.94 4.05
N VAL A 467 -13.59 6.02 4.33
CA VAL A 467 -12.99 6.90 3.32
C VAL A 467 -11.50 7.01 3.55
N GLY A 468 -10.77 7.47 2.53
CA GLY A 468 -9.33 7.61 2.61
C GLY A 468 -8.89 8.51 3.78
N GLN A 469 -7.89 8.05 4.55
CA GLN A 469 -7.36 8.79 5.72
C GLN A 469 -6.94 10.23 5.37
N PRO A 470 -7.01 11.17 6.33
CA PRO A 470 -6.59 12.54 6.10
C PRO A 470 -5.15 12.64 5.57
N VAL A 471 -4.96 13.33 4.45
CA VAL A 471 -3.64 13.71 3.92
C VAL A 471 -3.37 15.13 4.39
N ARG A 472 -2.40 15.30 5.29
CA ARG A 472 -2.00 16.60 5.82
C ARG A 472 -1.10 17.31 4.81
N PHE A 473 -1.28 18.61 4.65
CA PHE A 473 -0.36 19.46 3.91
C PHE A 473 -0.28 20.85 4.56
N ASP A 474 0.92 21.40 4.57
CA ASP A 474 1.20 22.73 5.09
C ASP A 474 1.05 23.74 3.95
N GLN A 475 0.10 24.66 4.10
CA GLN A 475 -0.10 25.74 3.14
C GLN A 475 0.92 26.87 3.40
N PRO A 476 1.36 27.60 2.36
CA PRO A 476 2.28 28.74 2.49
C PRO A 476 1.73 29.87 3.37
N ASP A 477 0.40 30.00 3.46
CA ASP A 477 -0.29 30.96 4.33
C ASP A 477 -0.30 30.55 5.82
N GLY A 478 0.30 29.42 6.15
CA GLY A 478 0.47 28.90 7.51
C GLY A 478 -0.77 28.21 8.07
N LYS A 479 -1.86 28.00 7.31
CA LYS A 479 -3.04 27.27 7.79
C LYS A 479 -2.99 25.80 7.34
N PRO A 480 -2.58 24.88 8.21
CA PRO A 480 -2.49 23.48 7.86
C PRO A 480 -3.88 22.93 7.55
N GLN A 481 -4.00 22.21 6.44
CA GLN A 481 -5.24 21.62 5.97
C GLN A 481 -5.06 20.11 5.75
N ALA A 482 -6.20 19.42 5.64
CA ALA A 482 -6.19 18.02 5.27
C ALA A 482 -7.25 17.71 4.21
N ALA A 483 -6.92 16.80 3.31
CA ALA A 483 -7.86 16.24 2.35
C ALA A 483 -8.26 14.81 2.74
N LEU A 484 -9.55 14.52 2.63
CA LEU A 484 -10.07 13.16 2.57
C LEU A 484 -10.09 12.70 1.11
N ARG A 485 -10.34 11.41 0.88
CA ARG A 485 -10.56 10.89 -0.48
C ARG A 485 -11.71 9.90 -0.53
N LEU A 486 -12.57 10.03 -1.53
CA LEU A 486 -13.42 8.94 -2.02
C LEU A 486 -12.61 8.17 -3.06
N CYS A 487 -12.60 6.84 -2.98
CA CYS A 487 -11.77 6.02 -3.87
C CYS A 487 -12.57 4.87 -4.47
N VAL A 488 -12.41 4.68 -5.77
CA VAL A 488 -12.94 3.54 -6.48
C VAL A 488 -11.90 2.41 -6.43
N GLY A 489 -12.24 1.32 -5.74
CA GLY A 489 -11.43 0.11 -5.68
C GLY A 489 -11.95 -0.98 -6.61
N ALA A 490 -11.14 -2.01 -6.85
CA ALA A 490 -11.45 -3.16 -7.70
C ALA A 490 -12.77 -3.83 -7.32
N ARG A 491 -13.05 -3.96 -6.01
CA ARG A 491 -14.29 -4.58 -5.49
C ARG A 491 -15.57 -3.88 -5.96
N LEU A 492 -15.57 -2.55 -6.07
CA LEU A 492 -16.74 -1.83 -6.58
C LEU A 492 -17.01 -2.18 -8.04
N VAL A 493 -15.96 -2.42 -8.83
CA VAL A 493 -16.08 -2.82 -10.24
C VAL A 493 -16.53 -4.28 -10.36
N THR A 494 -15.98 -5.18 -9.54
CA THR A 494 -16.35 -6.61 -9.57
C THR A 494 -17.77 -6.84 -9.08
N GLU A 495 -18.18 -6.18 -8.00
CA GLU A 495 -19.55 -6.28 -7.46
C GLU A 495 -20.57 -5.62 -8.41
N ALA A 496 -20.16 -4.64 -9.22
CA ALA A 496 -21.01 -4.04 -10.23
C ALA A 496 -21.24 -4.96 -11.44
N TRP A 497 -20.29 -5.83 -11.77
CA TRP A 497 -20.32 -6.60 -13.01
C TRP A 497 -21.45 -7.65 -13.03
N SER A 498 -22.13 -7.73 -14.17
CA SER A 498 -23.07 -8.79 -14.52
C SER A 498 -23.07 -9.00 -16.03
N ALA A 499 -23.31 -10.23 -16.49
CA ALA A 499 -23.51 -10.51 -17.91
C ALA A 499 -24.79 -9.84 -18.47
N ASP A 500 -25.77 -9.57 -17.60
CA ASP A 500 -26.92 -8.72 -17.91
C ASP A 500 -26.53 -7.25 -17.77
N ALA A 501 -26.46 -6.53 -18.89
CA ALA A 501 -26.11 -5.11 -18.94
C ALA A 501 -27.07 -4.22 -18.12
N ALA A 502 -28.36 -4.57 -18.03
CA ALA A 502 -29.32 -3.81 -17.24
C ALA A 502 -29.07 -4.01 -15.74
N GLN A 503 -28.76 -5.24 -15.32
CA GLN A 503 -28.35 -5.50 -13.93
C GLN A 503 -27.03 -4.82 -13.59
N ALA A 504 -26.04 -4.86 -14.49
CA ALA A 504 -24.76 -4.20 -14.26
C ALA A 504 -24.94 -2.67 -14.11
N GLN A 505 -25.82 -2.06 -14.91
CA GLN A 505 -26.16 -0.64 -14.76
C GLN A 505 -26.84 -0.33 -13.42
N ARG A 506 -27.80 -1.19 -12.98
CA ARG A 506 -28.44 -1.04 -11.67
C ARG A 506 -27.42 -1.13 -10.53
N ASN A 507 -26.46 -2.04 -10.62
CA ASN A 507 -25.42 -2.18 -9.62
C ASN A 507 -24.52 -0.95 -9.55
N LEU A 508 -24.14 -0.37 -10.69
CA LEU A 508 -23.38 0.88 -10.75
C LEU A 508 -24.16 2.04 -10.12
N GLN A 509 -25.46 2.15 -10.42
CA GLN A 509 -26.31 3.16 -9.79
C GLN A 509 -26.37 3.00 -8.28
N HIS A 510 -26.53 1.77 -7.78
CA HIS A 510 -26.54 1.48 -6.35
C HIS A 510 -25.23 1.87 -5.65
N ILE A 511 -24.08 1.72 -6.33
CA ILE A 511 -22.80 2.19 -5.81
C ILE A 511 -22.76 3.71 -5.73
N LEU A 512 -23.26 4.42 -6.75
CA LEU A 512 -23.38 5.88 -6.74
C LEU A 512 -24.30 6.35 -5.60
N ASP A 513 -25.41 5.68 -5.36
CA ASP A 513 -26.33 6.02 -4.27
C ASP A 513 -25.65 5.88 -2.89
N ARG A 514 -24.82 4.83 -2.70
CA ARG A 514 -24.01 4.66 -1.48
C ARG A 514 -22.96 5.75 -1.30
N ILE A 515 -22.35 6.21 -2.39
CA ILE A 515 -21.38 7.31 -2.36
C ILE A 515 -22.10 8.62 -2.00
N ALA A 516 -23.26 8.89 -2.61
CA ALA A 516 -24.07 10.06 -2.29
C ALA A 516 -24.45 10.08 -0.80
N HIS A 517 -24.88 8.94 -0.26
CA HIS A 517 -25.15 8.79 1.17
C HIS A 517 -23.90 9.06 2.04
N ALA A 518 -22.71 8.61 1.63
CA ALA A 518 -21.48 8.93 2.35
C ALA A 518 -21.17 10.43 2.34
N VAL A 519 -21.45 11.15 1.24
CA VAL A 519 -21.33 12.61 1.17
C VAL A 519 -22.32 13.29 2.12
N VAL A 520 -23.60 12.86 2.13
CA VAL A 520 -24.61 13.40 3.07
C VAL A 520 -24.19 13.13 4.53
N LYS A 521 -23.64 11.95 4.83
CA LYS A 521 -23.10 11.66 6.17
C LYS A 521 -21.95 12.61 6.54
N ILE A 522 -21.06 12.95 5.60
CA ILE A 522 -19.98 13.92 5.84
C ILE A 522 -20.56 15.29 6.22
N GLU A 523 -21.56 15.77 5.47
CA GLU A 523 -22.21 17.06 5.73
C GLU A 523 -22.89 17.07 7.11
N LEU A 524 -23.66 16.02 7.42
CA LEU A 524 -24.33 15.88 8.70
C LEU A 524 -23.33 15.87 9.88
N LEU A 525 -22.20 15.16 9.72
CA LEU A 525 -21.15 15.12 10.74
C LEU A 525 -20.45 16.48 10.93
N LEU A 526 -20.28 17.25 9.85
CA LEU A 526 -19.69 18.59 9.90
C LEU A 526 -20.57 19.60 10.63
N ASP A 527 -21.90 19.46 10.52
CA ASP A 527 -22.86 20.35 11.18
C ASP A 527 -23.13 19.95 12.64
N SER A 528 -22.84 18.70 13.00
CA SER A 528 -22.99 18.19 14.36
C SER A 528 -21.83 18.58 15.30
N ALA A 529 -22.12 18.65 16.60
CA ALA A 529 -21.10 18.79 17.64
C ALA A 529 -20.14 17.58 17.72
N ALA A 530 -20.44 16.46 17.04
CA ALA A 530 -19.58 15.28 16.97
C ALA A 530 -18.24 15.55 16.24
N ALA A 531 -18.13 16.66 15.50
CA ALA A 531 -16.88 17.15 14.93
C ALA A 531 -15.98 17.92 15.94
N ALA A 532 -16.43 18.14 17.19
CA ALA A 532 -15.62 18.81 18.20
C ALA A 532 -14.37 17.97 18.55
N PRO A 533 -13.16 18.57 18.58
CA PRO A 533 -11.94 17.82 18.83
C PRO A 533 -11.93 17.25 20.26
N GLY A 534 -12.10 15.93 20.38
CA GLY A 534 -11.73 15.18 21.58
C GLY A 534 -10.22 15.33 21.85
N LYS A 535 -9.81 15.31 23.13
CA LYS A 535 -8.41 15.44 23.55
C LYS A 535 -7.50 14.49 22.75
N PRO A 536 -6.32 14.95 22.29
CA PRO A 536 -5.42 14.12 21.50
C PRO A 536 -4.97 12.91 22.31
N VAL A 537 -5.25 11.72 21.80
CA VAL A 537 -4.55 10.49 22.19
C VAL A 537 -3.22 10.51 21.45
N PHE A 538 -2.13 10.43 22.19
CA PHE A 538 -0.75 10.55 21.73
C PHE A 538 -0.47 9.75 20.44
N GLU A 539 0.16 10.40 19.46
CA GLU A 539 0.76 9.76 18.28
C GLU A 539 1.86 8.78 18.71
N VAL A 540 1.87 7.56 18.15
CA VAL A 540 2.92 6.53 18.29
C VAL A 540 3.58 6.26 16.93
#